data_AF-A0A9E1H9Q6-F1
#
_entry.id   AF-A0A9E1H9Q6-F1
#
_cell.length_a   1.000
_cell.length_b   1.000
_cell.length_c   1.000
_cell.angle_alpha   90.00
_cell.angle_beta   90.00
_cell.angle_gamma   90.00
#
_symmetry.space_group_name_H-M   'P 1'
#
loop_
_entity.id
_entity.type
_entity.pdbx_description
1 polymer ?
#
loop_
_entity_poly.entity_id
_entity_poly.type
_entity_poly.pdbx_seq_one_letter_code
_entity_poly.pdbx_strand_id
1 'polypeptide(L)'
;MDVLTRVPVREQEPAVRAANFEEVCLGYNEEEAMAEAARCLNCKNAQCMKGCPVSINIPGFIAEVKEGNFEAAYHVISESSALPAVCGRVCPQETQCEGKCIRGIKGEPVAIGKLERFVADWAREHGIKPKKAEKLNGHKVAVIGSGPAGLTCAGDLAKLGYDVTIF
;
A
#
# COMPACT_ATOMS: atom_id res chain seq x y z
N MET A 1 -16.84 -10.95 -16.59
CA MET A 1 -16.71 -10.06 -15.41
C MET A 1 -17.06 -8.65 -15.83
N ASP A 2 -17.91 -7.98 -15.06
CA ASP A 2 -18.09 -6.54 -15.20
C ASP A 2 -16.79 -5.85 -14.77
N VAL A 3 -16.18 -5.11 -15.71
CA VAL A 3 -14.91 -4.40 -15.47
C VAL A 3 -15.12 -2.95 -15.02
N LEU A 4 -16.36 -2.46 -15.07
CA LEU A 4 -16.70 -1.08 -14.74
C LEU A 4 -17.02 -0.92 -13.25
N THR A 5 -17.50 -1.97 -12.60
CA THR A 5 -17.75 -1.98 -11.15
C THR A 5 -16.56 -2.58 -10.41
N ARG A 6 -16.20 -2.00 -9.27
CA ARG A 6 -15.14 -2.51 -8.39
C ARG A 6 -15.58 -3.74 -7.63
N VAL A 7 -14.62 -4.60 -7.29
CA VAL A 7 -14.88 -5.67 -6.34
C VAL A 7 -15.20 -5.02 -4.99
N PRO A 8 -16.36 -5.32 -4.38
CA PRO A 8 -16.71 -4.74 -3.10
C PRO A 8 -15.75 -5.22 -2.02
N VAL A 9 -15.34 -4.32 -1.14
CA VAL A 9 -14.57 -4.69 0.05
C VAL A 9 -15.52 -5.06 1.17
N ARG A 10 -15.19 -6.09 1.95
CA ARG A 10 -15.97 -6.49 3.12
C ARG A 10 -15.90 -5.41 4.19
N GLU A 11 -17.05 -5.08 4.77
CA GLU A 11 -17.17 -4.12 5.88
C GLU A 11 -18.00 -4.73 7.01
N GLN A 12 -17.80 -4.25 8.23
CA GLN A 12 -18.71 -4.55 9.34
C GLN A 12 -20.11 -3.98 9.08
N GLU A 13 -21.13 -4.72 9.50
CA GLU A 13 -22.52 -4.27 9.47
C GLU A 13 -22.72 -2.96 10.24
N PRO A 14 -23.53 -2.00 9.75
CA PRO A 14 -23.71 -0.69 10.38
C PRO A 14 -24.10 -0.74 11.86
N ALA A 15 -25.01 -1.64 12.23
CA ALA A 15 -25.47 -1.80 13.61
C ALA A 15 -24.37 -2.34 14.54
N VAL A 16 -23.45 -3.15 14.01
CA VAL A 16 -22.32 -3.73 14.75
C VAL A 16 -21.22 -2.69 14.94
N ARG A 17 -20.78 -2.04 13.84
CA ARG A 17 -19.69 -1.04 13.88
C ARG A 17 -20.03 0.23 14.65
N ALA A 18 -21.31 0.50 14.89
CA ALA A 18 -21.75 1.61 15.74
C ALA A 18 -21.50 1.37 17.23
N ALA A 19 -21.23 0.12 17.63
CA ALA A 19 -21.09 -0.29 19.03
C ALA A 19 -19.66 -0.69 19.43
N ASN A 20 -18.67 -0.55 18.54
CA ASN A 20 -17.29 -0.93 18.79
C ASN A 20 -16.28 0.05 18.13
N PHE A 21 -14.99 -0.14 18.42
CA PHE A 21 -13.87 0.60 17.82
C PHE A 21 -12.99 -0.28 16.92
N GLU A 22 -13.49 -1.44 16.51
CA GLU A 22 -12.78 -2.34 15.60
C GLU A 22 -12.76 -1.77 14.17
N GLU A 23 -11.81 -2.22 13.34
CA GLU A 23 -11.66 -1.72 11.99
C GLU A 23 -12.91 -2.02 11.14
N VAL A 24 -13.52 -0.99 10.55
CA VAL A 24 -14.76 -1.13 9.77
C VAL A 24 -14.54 -1.85 8.45
N CYS A 25 -13.52 -1.44 7.70
CA CYS A 25 -13.16 -2.03 6.42
C CYS A 25 -12.26 -3.24 6.69
N LEU A 26 -12.72 -4.44 6.34
CA LEU A 26 -12.04 -5.71 6.66
C LEU A 26 -10.97 -6.09 5.62
N GLY A 27 -10.92 -5.37 4.49
CA GLY A 27 -9.96 -5.60 3.42
C GLY A 27 -10.35 -6.77 2.51
N TYR A 28 -9.53 -6.99 1.48
CA TYR A 28 -9.71 -8.10 0.55
C TYR A 28 -9.14 -9.40 1.10
N ASN A 29 -9.74 -10.52 0.74
CA ASN A 29 -9.03 -11.81 0.71
C ASN A 29 -8.24 -11.93 -0.60
N GLU A 30 -7.49 -13.03 -0.76
CA GLU A 30 -6.65 -13.25 -1.95
C GLU A 30 -7.45 -13.26 -3.25
N GLU A 31 -8.58 -13.97 -3.29
CA GLU A 31 -9.44 -14.06 -4.48
C GLU A 31 -10.02 -12.69 -4.89
N GLU A 32 -10.51 -11.92 -3.92
CA GLU A 32 -11.04 -10.57 -4.11
C GLU A 32 -9.94 -9.62 -4.61
N ALA A 33 -8.74 -9.69 -4.03
CA ALA A 33 -7.61 -8.85 -4.41
C ALA A 33 -7.14 -9.16 -5.83
N MET A 34 -7.03 -10.45 -6.19
CA MET A 34 -6.68 -10.88 -7.55
C MET A 34 -7.75 -10.46 -8.57
N ALA A 35 -9.03 -10.59 -8.23
CA ALA A 35 -10.14 -10.16 -9.09
C ALA A 35 -10.14 -8.64 -9.32
N GLU A 36 -9.89 -7.84 -8.27
CA GLU A 36 -9.77 -6.39 -8.40
C GLU A 36 -8.52 -5.98 -9.19
N ALA A 37 -7.39 -6.66 -8.96
CA ALA A 37 -6.14 -6.44 -9.70
C ALA A 37 -6.31 -6.72 -11.21
N ALA A 38 -7.11 -7.72 -11.57
CA ALA A 38 -7.42 -8.05 -12.98
C ALA A 38 -8.18 -6.94 -13.73
N ARG A 39 -8.78 -5.95 -13.02
CA ARG A 39 -9.42 -4.78 -13.64
C ARG A 39 -8.40 -3.75 -14.15
N CYS A 40 -7.16 -3.79 -13.68
CA CYS A 40 -6.11 -2.88 -14.10
C CYS A 40 -5.78 -3.05 -15.58
N LEU A 41 -5.71 -1.92 -16.29
CA LEU A 41 -5.42 -1.88 -17.73
C LEU A 41 -3.92 -1.99 -18.05
N ASN A 42 -3.06 -2.04 -17.03
CA ASN A 42 -1.60 -1.94 -17.16
C ASN A 42 -1.17 -0.82 -18.12
N CYS A 43 -1.68 0.40 -17.86
CA CYS A 43 -1.51 1.53 -18.77
C CYS A 43 -0.03 1.91 -18.93
N LYS A 44 0.47 1.96 -20.17
CA LYS A 44 1.85 2.42 -20.47
C LYS A 44 2.14 3.82 -19.92
N ASN A 45 1.18 4.74 -20.02
CA ASN A 45 1.26 6.08 -19.42
C ASN A 45 0.36 6.10 -18.18
N ALA A 46 0.85 5.53 -17.09
CA ALA A 46 0.12 5.34 -15.84
C ALA A 46 -0.15 6.67 -15.12
N GLN A 47 -1.33 7.25 -15.34
CA GLN A 47 -1.73 8.50 -14.67
C GLN A 47 -1.86 8.32 -13.15
N CYS A 48 -2.18 7.11 -12.68
CA CYS A 48 -2.25 6.79 -11.26
C CYS A 48 -0.92 7.02 -10.53
N MET A 49 0.22 6.75 -11.17
CA MET A 49 1.55 7.02 -10.59
C MET A 49 1.77 8.51 -10.38
N LYS A 50 1.36 9.34 -11.35
CA LYS A 50 1.44 10.81 -11.25
C LYS A 50 0.50 11.38 -10.18
N GLY A 51 -0.59 10.67 -9.88
CA GLY A 51 -1.52 11.02 -8.81
C GLY A 51 -1.03 10.62 -7.42
N CYS A 52 -0.04 9.73 -7.32
CA CYS A 52 0.53 9.30 -6.05
C CYS A 52 1.68 10.24 -5.64
N PRO A 53 1.63 10.88 -4.46
CA PRO A 53 2.68 11.81 -4.02
C PRO A 53 4.10 11.22 -3.97
N VAL A 54 4.21 9.91 -3.70
CA VAL A 54 5.49 9.19 -3.66
C VAL A 54 5.73 8.33 -4.90
N SER A 55 4.89 8.48 -5.95
CA SER A 55 5.08 7.85 -7.26
C SER A 55 5.26 6.33 -7.24
N ILE A 56 4.54 5.61 -6.36
CA ILE A 56 4.53 4.14 -6.31
C ILE A 56 4.36 3.56 -7.72
N ASN A 57 5.10 2.50 -8.05
CA ASN A 57 4.92 1.70 -9.26
C ASN A 57 3.61 0.87 -9.20
N ILE A 58 2.48 1.58 -9.31
CA ILE A 58 1.13 1.02 -9.18
C ILE A 58 0.87 -0.09 -10.21
N PRO A 59 1.14 0.07 -11.52
CA PRO A 59 0.95 -1.01 -12.47
C PRO A 59 1.80 -2.23 -12.15
N GLY A 60 3.04 -2.03 -11.68
CA GLY A 60 3.96 -3.09 -11.30
C GLY A 60 3.43 -3.96 -10.18
N PHE A 61 3.11 -3.38 -9.01
CA PHE A 61 2.64 -4.20 -7.88
C PHE A 61 1.28 -4.85 -8.17
N ILE A 62 0.39 -4.17 -8.91
CA ILE A 62 -0.92 -4.74 -9.26
C ILE A 62 -0.76 -5.91 -10.23
N ALA A 63 0.21 -5.87 -11.15
CA ALA A 63 0.51 -7.01 -12.01
C ALA A 63 0.94 -8.22 -11.17
N GLU A 64 1.78 -8.04 -10.16
CA GLU A 64 2.17 -9.12 -9.25
C GLU A 64 0.98 -9.65 -8.43
N VAL A 65 0.11 -8.77 -7.92
CA VAL A 65 -1.12 -9.21 -7.23
C VAL A 65 -2.01 -10.03 -8.14
N LYS A 66 -2.17 -9.63 -9.40
CA LYS A 66 -2.99 -10.36 -10.38
C LYS A 66 -2.48 -11.79 -10.60
N GLU A 67 -1.18 -12.00 -10.57
CA GLU A 67 -0.55 -13.32 -10.73
C GLU A 67 -0.41 -14.09 -9.39
N GLY A 68 -0.84 -13.52 -8.26
CA GLY A 68 -0.77 -14.14 -6.94
C GLY A 68 0.60 -13.99 -6.24
N ASN A 69 1.51 -13.18 -6.78
CA ASN A 69 2.86 -12.98 -6.27
C ASN A 69 2.91 -11.87 -5.19
N PHE A 70 2.25 -12.07 -4.05
CA PHE A 70 2.05 -10.99 -3.07
C PHE A 70 3.35 -10.49 -2.40
N GLU A 71 4.34 -11.36 -2.19
CA GLU A 71 5.66 -10.95 -1.69
C GLU A 71 6.39 -10.05 -2.71
N ALA A 72 6.33 -10.38 -4.01
CA ALA A 72 6.90 -9.54 -5.06
C ALA A 72 6.18 -8.19 -5.13
N ALA A 73 4.85 -8.18 -5.03
CA ALA A 73 4.06 -6.95 -4.94
C ALA A 73 4.50 -6.07 -3.76
N TYR A 74 4.73 -6.68 -2.59
CA TYR A 74 5.20 -5.97 -1.40
C TYR A 74 6.57 -5.32 -1.62
N HIS A 75 7.49 -6.03 -2.27
CA HIS A 75 8.81 -5.47 -2.61
C HIS A 75 8.70 -4.28 -3.56
N VAL A 76 7.87 -4.36 -4.60
CA VAL A 76 7.64 -3.23 -5.53
C VAL A 76 7.09 -2.01 -4.80
N ILE A 77 6.14 -2.18 -3.87
CA ILE A 77 5.62 -1.06 -3.07
C ILE A 77 6.70 -0.47 -2.16
N SER A 78 7.52 -1.34 -1.56
CA SER A 78 8.57 -0.97 -0.60
C SER A 78 9.72 -0.18 -1.22
N GLU A 79 9.83 -0.12 -2.54
CA GLU A 79 10.79 0.74 -3.26
C GLU A 79 10.50 2.23 -3.06
N SER A 80 9.24 2.60 -2.78
CA SER A 80 8.81 4.01 -2.69
C SER A 80 8.02 4.35 -1.44
N SER A 81 7.42 3.37 -0.77
CA SER A 81 6.57 3.58 0.42
C SER A 81 7.11 2.81 1.62
N ALA A 82 7.34 3.51 2.74
CA ALA A 82 7.73 2.90 4.00
C ALA A 82 6.53 2.44 4.85
N LEU A 83 5.32 2.93 4.55
CA LEU A 83 4.13 2.73 5.38
C LEU A 83 2.90 2.29 4.56
N PRO A 84 3.00 1.27 3.69
CA PRO A 84 1.91 0.92 2.77
C PRO A 84 0.64 0.46 3.49
N ALA A 85 0.76 -0.23 4.64
CA ALA A 85 -0.39 -0.63 5.45
C ALA A 85 -1.18 0.58 6.00
N VAL A 86 -0.52 1.73 6.18
CA VAL A 86 -1.16 2.98 6.63
C VAL A 86 -1.70 3.74 5.41
N CYS A 87 -0.87 3.98 4.40
CA CYS A 87 -1.25 4.73 3.20
C CYS A 87 -2.46 4.11 2.46
N GLY A 88 -2.49 2.78 2.32
CA GLY A 88 -3.64 2.07 1.74
C GLY A 88 -4.94 2.22 2.54
N ARG A 89 -4.87 2.62 3.82
CA ARG A 89 -6.02 2.90 4.68
C ARG A 89 -6.46 4.35 4.67
N VAL A 90 -5.53 5.30 4.71
CA VAL A 90 -5.82 6.71 5.05
C VAL A 90 -5.57 7.72 3.94
N CYS A 91 -4.88 7.35 2.86
CA CYS A 91 -4.73 8.27 1.73
C CYS A 91 -6.12 8.61 1.15
N PRO A 92 -6.41 9.87 0.80
CA PRO A 92 -7.64 10.24 0.10
C PRO A 92 -7.52 9.88 -1.39
N GLN A 93 -7.60 8.58 -1.71
CA GLN A 93 -7.28 8.06 -3.04
C GLN A 93 -8.11 8.70 -4.17
N GLU A 94 -9.34 9.12 -3.88
CA GLU A 94 -10.26 9.81 -4.78
C GLU A 94 -9.71 11.15 -5.30
N THR A 95 -8.78 11.77 -4.57
CA THR A 95 -8.06 12.98 -5.00
C THR A 95 -6.62 12.71 -5.44
N GLN A 96 -6.16 11.45 -5.35
CA GLN A 96 -4.79 11.02 -5.63
C GLN A 96 -4.76 9.98 -6.76
N CYS A 97 -4.21 8.78 -6.49
CA CYS A 97 -3.96 7.75 -7.48
C CYS A 97 -5.24 7.24 -8.16
N GLU A 98 -6.32 7.02 -7.41
CA GLU A 98 -7.60 6.54 -7.94
C GLU A 98 -8.34 7.63 -8.71
N GLY A 99 -8.28 8.88 -8.23
CA GLY A 99 -8.80 10.05 -8.94
C GLY A 99 -8.16 10.31 -10.30
N LYS A 100 -6.98 9.72 -10.57
CA LYS A 100 -6.30 9.76 -11.87
C LYS A 100 -6.39 8.45 -12.66
N CYS A 101 -7.07 7.43 -12.15
CA CYS A 101 -7.14 6.14 -12.81
C CYS A 101 -8.00 6.21 -14.09
N ILE A 102 -7.46 5.76 -15.22
CA ILE A 102 -8.15 5.79 -16.52
C ILE A 102 -9.44 4.96 -16.50
N ARG A 103 -9.48 3.87 -15.71
CA ARG A 103 -10.69 3.07 -15.52
C ARG A 103 -11.84 3.89 -14.91
N GLY A 104 -11.50 4.84 -14.04
CA GLY A 104 -12.44 5.74 -13.37
C GLY A 104 -13.16 6.74 -14.29
N ILE A 105 -12.75 6.86 -15.57
CA ILE A 105 -13.39 7.80 -16.51
C ILE A 105 -14.78 7.31 -16.95
N LYS A 106 -14.95 5.99 -17.11
CA LYS A 106 -16.20 5.37 -17.59
C LYS A 106 -16.88 4.44 -16.58
N GLY A 107 -16.27 4.25 -15.41
CA GLY A 107 -16.74 3.38 -14.34
C GLY A 107 -16.04 3.72 -13.04
N GLU A 108 -15.95 2.77 -12.12
CA GLU A 108 -15.19 2.93 -10.89
C GLU A 108 -13.69 2.70 -11.15
N PRO A 109 -12.79 3.49 -10.53
CA PRO A 109 -11.36 3.28 -10.64
C PRO A 109 -10.97 1.90 -10.09
N VAL A 110 -9.74 1.49 -10.37
CA VAL A 110 -9.12 0.36 -9.66
C VAL A 110 -8.93 0.76 -8.19
N ALA A 111 -9.30 -0.09 -7.25
CA ALA A 111 -9.19 0.16 -5.81
C ALA A 111 -7.72 0.03 -5.33
N ILE A 112 -6.86 0.92 -5.83
CA ILE A 112 -5.40 0.92 -5.61
C ILE A 112 -5.07 0.93 -4.11
N GLY A 113 -5.75 1.77 -3.31
CA GLY A 113 -5.51 1.83 -1.87
C GLY A 113 -5.84 0.52 -1.15
N LYS A 114 -6.91 -0.16 -1.57
CA LYS A 114 -7.32 -1.45 -1.00
C LYS A 114 -6.35 -2.57 -1.40
N LEU A 115 -5.83 -2.54 -2.62
CA LEU A 115 -4.78 -3.48 -3.06
C LEU A 115 -3.45 -3.24 -2.32
N GLU A 116 -3.03 -1.98 -2.16
CA GLU A 116 -1.83 -1.62 -1.38
C GLU A 116 -1.97 -2.11 0.07
N ARG A 117 -3.12 -1.86 0.70
CA ARG A 117 -3.44 -2.38 2.04
C ARG A 117 -3.35 -3.90 2.09
N PHE A 118 -4.00 -4.59 1.17
CA PHE A 118 -4.02 -6.06 1.13
C PHE A 118 -2.60 -6.62 1.07
N VAL A 119 -1.76 -6.12 0.17
CA VAL A 119 -0.36 -6.57 0.04
C VAL A 119 0.41 -6.34 1.33
N ALA A 120 0.24 -5.18 1.97
CA ALA A 120 0.95 -4.87 3.20
C ALA A 120 0.48 -5.72 4.41
N ASP A 121 -0.82 -5.95 4.53
CA ASP A 121 -1.41 -6.78 5.58
C ASP A 121 -0.99 -8.25 5.40
N TRP A 122 -1.06 -8.76 4.16
CA TRP A 122 -0.60 -10.11 3.81
C TRP A 122 0.88 -10.31 4.14
N ALA A 123 1.74 -9.36 3.75
CA ALA A 123 3.17 -9.42 4.03
C ALA A 123 3.46 -9.46 5.54
N ARG A 124 2.71 -8.68 6.34
CA ARG A 124 2.80 -8.69 7.81
C ARG A 124 2.40 -10.04 8.39
N GLU A 125 1.30 -10.62 7.92
CA GLU A 125 0.79 -11.92 8.38
C GLU A 125 1.72 -13.09 8.01
N HIS A 126 2.43 -12.98 6.89
CA HIS A 126 3.43 -13.95 6.44
C HIS A 126 4.84 -13.67 6.97
N GLY A 127 5.01 -12.69 7.86
CA GLY A 127 6.28 -12.40 8.51
C GLY A 127 7.36 -11.78 7.60
N ILE A 128 6.96 -11.24 6.45
CA ILE A 128 7.86 -10.52 5.53
C ILE A 128 8.26 -9.20 6.19
N LYS A 129 9.58 -8.96 6.29
CA LYS A 129 10.15 -7.80 6.98
C LYS A 129 11.22 -7.13 6.13
N PRO A 130 11.34 -5.78 6.21
CA PRO A 130 12.47 -5.09 5.62
C PRO A 130 13.81 -5.59 6.17
N LYS A 131 14.81 -5.74 5.30
CA LYS A 131 16.17 -6.10 5.70
C LYS A 131 16.87 -4.89 6.29
N LYS A 132 17.51 -5.06 7.45
CA LYS A 132 18.44 -4.09 8.04
C LYS A 132 19.82 -4.21 7.37
N ALA A 133 20.64 -3.18 7.52
CA ALA A 133 22.05 -3.27 7.15
C ALA A 133 22.76 -4.41 7.90
N GLU A 134 23.68 -5.10 7.24
CA GLU A 134 24.48 -6.16 7.88
C GLU A 134 25.48 -5.61 8.89
N LYS A 135 25.97 -4.38 8.66
CA LYS A 135 26.98 -3.71 9.49
C LYS A 135 26.62 -2.25 9.69
N LEU A 136 26.99 -1.72 10.85
CA LEU A 136 26.90 -0.29 11.12
C LEU A 136 28.05 0.44 10.40
N ASN A 137 27.76 1.65 9.91
CA ASN A 137 28.71 2.51 9.21
C ASN A 137 29.54 3.40 10.16
N GLY A 138 29.30 3.32 11.47
CA GLY A 138 30.04 4.06 12.51
C GLY A 138 29.47 5.45 12.84
N HIS A 139 28.42 5.89 12.16
CA HIS A 139 27.78 7.19 12.40
C HIS A 139 26.47 7.05 13.18
N LYS A 140 26.20 8.02 14.07
CA LYS A 140 24.98 8.08 14.90
C LYS A 140 24.04 9.19 14.44
N VAL A 141 22.74 8.92 14.44
CA VAL A 141 21.70 9.90 14.07
C VAL A 141 20.59 9.93 15.13
N ALA A 142 20.20 11.13 15.55
CA ALA A 142 19.03 11.33 16.39
C ALA A 142 17.86 11.85 15.53
N VAL A 143 16.69 11.21 15.66
CA VAL A 143 15.44 11.65 15.03
C VAL A 143 14.48 12.10 16.13
N ILE A 144 14.05 13.37 16.10
CA ILE A 144 13.12 13.92 17.09
C ILE A 144 11.71 13.85 16.51
N GLY A 145 10.85 13.03 17.11
CA GLY A 145 9.48 12.75 16.71
C GLY A 145 9.32 11.37 16.08
N SER A 146 8.36 10.59 16.59
CA SER A 146 8.04 9.22 16.15
C SER A 146 6.82 9.15 15.21
N GLY A 147 6.47 10.26 14.56
CA GLY A 147 5.44 10.29 13.52
C GLY A 147 5.90 9.64 12.21
N PRO A 148 5.03 9.60 11.18
CA PRO A 148 5.34 8.98 9.88
C PRO A 148 6.66 9.44 9.25
N ALA A 149 6.96 10.75 9.35
CA ALA A 149 8.20 11.31 8.83
C ALA A 149 9.45 10.77 9.56
N GLY A 150 9.42 10.76 10.90
CA GLY A 150 10.54 10.29 11.71
C GLY A 150 10.76 8.78 11.57
N LEU A 151 9.70 7.98 11.59
CA LEU A 151 9.77 6.53 11.40
C LEU A 151 10.32 6.17 10.01
N THR A 152 9.88 6.88 8.96
CA THR A 152 10.39 6.67 7.60
C THR A 152 11.89 7.00 7.51
N CYS A 153 12.28 8.19 7.99
CA CYS A 153 13.68 8.62 8.02
C CYS A 153 14.56 7.63 8.78
N ALA A 154 14.14 7.23 9.98
CA ALA A 154 14.87 6.27 10.80
C ALA A 154 14.98 4.90 10.15
N GLY A 155 13.90 4.41 9.53
CA GLY A 155 13.88 3.13 8.82
C GLY A 155 14.88 3.10 7.66
N ASP A 156 14.92 4.15 6.84
CA ASP A 156 15.84 4.21 5.70
C ASP A 156 17.30 4.41 6.15
N LEU A 157 17.56 5.25 7.14
CA LEU A 157 18.90 5.38 7.72
C LEU A 157 19.40 4.05 8.34
N ALA A 158 18.53 3.28 8.97
CA ALA A 158 18.88 1.96 9.50
C ALA A 158 19.23 0.95 8.38
N LYS A 159 18.56 1.01 7.22
CA LYS A 159 18.93 0.22 6.02
C LYS A 159 20.30 0.61 5.47
N LEU A 160 20.70 1.87 5.64
CA LEU A 160 22.02 2.40 5.24
C LEU A 160 23.12 2.17 6.30
N GLY A 161 22.80 1.55 7.42
CA GLY A 161 23.76 1.18 8.47
C GLY A 161 24.06 2.27 9.49
N TYR A 162 23.27 3.33 9.57
CA TYR A 162 23.40 4.31 10.66
C TYR A 162 22.86 3.74 11.98
N ASP A 163 23.47 4.15 13.10
CA ASP A 163 22.96 3.90 14.45
C ASP A 163 21.95 5.00 14.82
N VAL A 164 20.66 4.71 14.65
CA VAL A 164 19.57 5.68 14.77
C VAL A 164 18.86 5.56 16.11
N THR A 165 18.67 6.68 16.81
CA THR A 165 17.82 6.77 18.00
C THR A 165 16.67 7.74 17.76
N ILE A 166 15.45 7.32 18.07
CA ILE A 166 14.24 8.17 17.98
C ILE A 166 13.92 8.72 19.38
N PHE A 167 13.57 10.00 19.46
CA PHE A 167 13.15 10.72 20.67
C PHE A 167 11.73 11.25 20.55
#